data_AF-A0A559PQD1-F1
#
_entry.id   AF-A0A559PQD1-F1
#
_cell.length_a   1.000
_cell.length_b   1.000
_cell.length_c   1.000
_cell.angle_alpha   90.00
_cell.angle_beta   90.00
_cell.angle_gamma   90.00
#
_symmetry.space_group_name_H-M   'P 1'
#
loop_
_entity.id
_entity.type
_entity.pdbx_description
1 polymer ?
#
loop_
_entity_poly.entity_id
_entity_poly.type
_entity_poly.pdbx_seq_one_letter_code
_entity_poly.pdbx_strand_id
1 'polypeptide(L)' 'MHKIEDLKIWKKSMELTKSVYKICGELPSDERFGLISQIKRCAVSIPSNIAEGAGRNSKKEFAHFLWNLN' A
#
# COMPACT_ATOMS: atom_id res chain seq x y z
N MET A 1 16.55 -13.16 -4.85
CA MET A 1 15.77 -12.11 -4.16
C MET A 1 15.71 -10.90 -5.09
N HIS A 2 14.54 -10.61 -5.67
CA HIS A 2 14.38 -9.37 -6.44
C HIS A 2 14.33 -8.20 -5.46
N LYS A 3 15.07 -7.11 -5.72
CA LYS A 3 14.94 -5.91 -4.89
C LYS A 3 13.54 -5.35 -5.09
N ILE A 4 12.82 -5.15 -4.00
CA ILE A 4 11.45 -4.61 -3.99
C ILE A 4 11.42 -3.24 -4.66
N GLU A 5 12.49 -2.48 -4.48
CA GLU A 5 12.76 -1.17 -5.09
C GLU A 5 12.80 -1.22 -6.63
N ASP A 6 12.91 -2.37 -7.28
CA ASP A 6 12.88 -2.48 -8.74
C ASP A 6 11.46 -2.77 -9.27
N LEU A 7 10.52 -3.12 -8.38
CA LEU A 7 9.14 -3.40 -8.77
C LEU A 7 8.40 -2.09 -9.08
N LYS A 8 8.12 -1.88 -10.37
CA LYS A 8 7.31 -0.72 -10.84
C LYS A 8 5.98 -0.59 -10.10
N ILE A 9 5.35 -1.71 -9.74
CA ILE A 9 4.08 -1.72 -9.01
C ILE A 9 4.25 -1.22 -7.57
N TRP A 10 5.34 -1.57 -6.90
CA TRP A 10 5.66 -1.08 -5.55
C TRP A 10 5.95 0.43 -5.58
N LYS A 11 6.71 0.93 -6.57
CA LYS A 11 6.93 2.38 -6.72
C LYS A 11 5.62 3.13 -6.92
N LYS A 12 4.74 2.61 -7.79
CA LYS A 12 3.43 3.23 -8.04
C LYS A 12 2.54 3.22 -6.79
N SER A 13 2.56 2.16 -6.00
CA SER A 13 1.79 2.13 -4.76
C SER A 13 2.34 3.08 -3.71
N MET A 14 3.67 3.24 -3.60
CA MET A 14 4.28 4.25 -2.73
C MET A 14 3.87 5.69 -3.12
N GLU A 15 3.87 6.01 -4.42
CA GLU A 15 3.40 7.32 -4.89
C GLU A 15 1.90 7.52 -4.61
N LEU A 16 1.07 6.49 -4.81
CA LEU A 16 -0.35 6.52 -4.43
C LEU A 16 -0.52 6.82 -2.93
N THR A 17 0.23 6.14 -2.06
CA THR A 17 0.19 6.38 -0.60
C THR A 17 0.53 7.84 -0.28
N LYS A 18 1.54 8.44 -0.92
CA LYS A 18 1.88 9.86 -0.73
C LYS A 18 0.74 10.78 -1.14
N SER A 19 0.12 10.55 -2.30
CA SER A 19 -1.03 11.32 -2.76
C SER A 19 -2.21 11.22 -1.80
N VAL A 20 -2.49 10.02 -1.29
CA VAL A 20 -3.54 9.80 -0.29
C VAL A 20 -3.25 10.59 1.00
N TYR A 21 -2.01 10.57 1.48
CA TYR A 21 -1.64 11.35 2.67
C TYR A 21 -1.84 12.85 2.48
N LYS A 22 -1.56 13.37 1.28
CA LYS A 22 -1.81 14.77 0.93
C LYS A 22 -3.31 15.09 0.98
N ILE A 23 -4.14 14.27 0.33
CA ILE A 23 -5.61 14.44 0.32
C ILE A 23 -6.18 14.34 1.75
N CYS A 24 -5.70 13.41 2.57
CA CYS A 24 -6.11 13.31 3.96
C CYS A 24 -5.76 14.55 4.80
N GLY A 25 -4.82 15.38 4.36
CA GLY A 25 -4.50 16.67 4.98
C GLY A 25 -5.54 17.76 4.69
N GLU A 26 -6.38 17.56 3.68
CA GLU A 26 -7.43 18.50 3.26
C GLU A 26 -8.81 18.16 3.88
N LEU A 27 -8.92 17.00 4.54
CA LEU A 27 -10.14 16.56 5.23
C LEU A 27 -10.31 17.25 6.60
N PRO A 28 -11.56 17.42 7.10
CA PRO A 28 -11.82 17.99 8.41
C PRO A 28 -11.07 17.27 9.54
N SER A 29 -10.59 18.03 10.53
CA SER A 29 -9.83 17.47 11.66
C SER A 29 -10.62 16.46 12.48
N ASP A 30 -11.95 16.56 12.49
CA ASP A 30 -12.82 15.66 13.26
C ASP A 30 -12.85 14.24 12.66
N GLU A 31 -12.46 14.09 11.39
CA GLU A 31 -12.30 12.78 10.73
C GLU A 31 -10.98 12.09 11.04
N ARG A 32 -10.11 12.71 11.84
CA ARG A 32 -8.74 12.24 12.12
C ARG A 32 -8.70 10.79 12.58
N PHE A 33 -9.61 10.43 13.48
CA PHE A 33 -9.71 9.08 14.04
C PHE A 33 -10.72 8.19 13.30
N GLY A 34 -11.58 8.79 12.48
CA GLY A 34 -12.53 8.11 11.60
C GLY A 34 -11.92 7.87 10.22
N LEU A 35 -12.42 8.60 9.21
CA LEU A 35 -12.09 8.38 7.80
C LEU A 35 -10.59 8.53 7.51
N ILE A 36 -9.93 9.55 8.05
CA ILE A 36 -8.50 9.80 7.79
C ILE A 36 -7.65 8.60 8.23
N SER A 37 -7.94 8.03 9.41
CA SER A 37 -7.22 6.89 9.95
C SER A 37 -7.40 5.65 9.08
N GLN A 38 -8.64 5.36 8.66
CA GLN A 38 -8.95 4.20 7.81
C GLN A 38 -8.30 4.33 6.43
N ILE A 39 -8.45 5.48 5.78
CA ILE A 39 -7.88 5.74 4.44
C ILE A 39 -6.35 5.59 4.46
N LYS A 40 -5.67 6.16 5.45
CA LYS A 40 -4.20 6.04 5.57
C LYS A 40 -3.76 4.60 5.77
N ARG A 41 -4.46 3.82 6.61
CA ARG A 41 -4.13 2.40 6.82
C ARG A 41 -4.32 1.57 5.55
N CYS A 42 -5.43 1.74 4.83
CA CYS A 42 -5.67 1.07 3.55
C CYS A 42 -4.60 1.45 2.51
N ALA A 43 -4.23 2.72 2.42
CA ALA A 43 -3.21 3.15 1.46
C ALA A 43 -1.81 2.61 1.76
N VAL A 44 -1.46 2.42 3.03
CA VAL A 44 -0.17 1.83 3.47
C VAL A 44 -0.16 0.31 3.32
N SER A 45 -1.32 -0.36 3.39
CA SER A 45 -1.38 -1.82 3.23
C SER A 45 -0.94 -2.26 1.84
N ILE A 46 -1.22 -1.48 0.78
CA ILE A 46 -0.89 -1.83 -0.60
C ILE A 46 0.63 -2.04 -0.81
N PRO A 47 1.53 -1.06 -0.58
CA PRO A 47 2.97 -1.27 -0.73
C PRO A 47 3.52 -2.32 0.25
N SER A 48 2.94 -2.43 1.45
CA SER A 48 3.35 -3.42 2.45
C SER A 48 3.09 -4.86 1.99
N ASN A 49 1.90 -5.14 1.45
CA ASN A 49 1.53 -6.44 0.90
C ASN A 49 2.38 -6.80 -0.33
N ILE A 50 2.69 -5.82 -1.20
CA ILE A 50 3.58 -6.03 -2.35
C ILE A 50 5.00 -6.38 -1.89
N ALA A 51 5.52 -5.67 -0.88
CA ALA A 51 6.84 -5.90 -0.32
C ALA A 51 6.94 -7.29 0.33
N GLU A 52 5.93 -7.70 1.11
CA GLU A 52 5.87 -9.02 1.72
C GLU A 52 5.84 -10.13 0.65
N GLY A 53 4.97 -9.99 -0.36
CA GLY A 53 4.86 -10.98 -1.44
C GLY A 53 6.14 -11.10 -2.29
N ALA A 54 6.87 -9.99 -2.50
CA ALA A 54 8.13 -9.98 -3.25
C ALA A 54 9.30 -10.64 -2.52
N GLY A 55 9.22 -10.76 -1.18
CA GLY A 55 10.21 -11.46 -0.36
C GLY A 55 10.10 -12.99 -0.38
N ARG A 56 9.05 -13.56 -1.00
CA ARG A 56 8.77 -15.00 -0.99
C ARG A 56 9.13 -15.68 -2.32
N ASN A 57 9.46 -16.97 -2.25
CA ASN A 57 10.21 -17.71 -3.28
C ASN A 57 9.37 -18.26 -4.46
N SER A 58 8.06 -17.98 -4.58
CA SER A 58 7.26 -18.48 -5.70
C SER A 58 6.30 -17.45 -6.32
N LYS A 59 6.21 -17.45 -7.66
CA LYS A 59 5.26 -16.60 -8.42
C LYS A 59 3.79 -16.85 -8.06
N LYS A 60 3.48 -18.05 -7.55
CA LYS A 60 2.12 -18.48 -7.16
C LYS A 60 1.67 -17.78 -5.87
N GLU A 61 2.57 -17.59 -4.91
CA GLU A 61 2.30 -16.87 -3.66
C GLU A 61 2.15 -15.36 -3.90
N PHE A 62 2.94 -14.79 -4.81
CA PHE A 62 2.82 -13.38 -5.19
C PHE A 62 1.44 -13.04 -5.77
N ALA A 63 0.89 -13.91 -6.64
CA ALA A 63 -0.45 -13.72 -7.20
C ALA A 63 -1.56 -13.83 -6.13
N HIS A 64 -1.41 -14.73 -5.15
CA HIS A 64 -2.37 -14.88 -4.07
C HIS A 64 -2.42 -13.65 -3.14
N PHE A 65 -1.29 -12.96 -2.96
CA PHE A 65 -1.22 -11.75 -2.15
C PHE A 65 -1.77 -10.51 -2.85
N LEU A 66 -1.57 -10.37 -4.17
CA LEU A 66 -2.24 -9.32 -4.93
C LEU A 66 -3.77 -9.46 -4.90
N TRP A 67 -4.26 -10.70 -4.79
CA TRP A 67 -5.68 -11.00 -4.63
C TRP A 67 -6.21 -10.66 -3.23
N ASN A 68 -5.40 -10.86 -2.18
CA ASN A 68 -5.79 -10.64 -0.78
C ASN A 68 -5.67 -9.17 -0.31
N LEU A 69 -5.58 -8.20 -1.22
CA LEU A 69 -5.71 -6.78 -0.92
C LEU A 69 -7.17 -6.46 -0.50
N ASN A 70 -7.53 -6.82 0.72
CA ASN A 70 -8.69 -6.28 1.45
C ASN A 70 -8.30 -5.01 2.21
#